data_AF-A0A3N2N2S8-F1
#
_entry.id   AF-A0A3N2N2S8-F1
#
_cell.length_a   1.000
_cell.length_b   1.000
_cell.length_c   1.000
_cell.angle_alpha   90.00
_cell.angle_beta   90.00
_cell.angle_gamma   90.00
#
_symmetry.space_group_name_H-M   'P 1'
#
loop_
_entity.id
_entity.type
_entity.pdbx_description
1 polymer ?
#
loop_
_entity_poly.entity_id
_entity_poly.type
_entity_poly.pdbx_seq_one_letter_code
_entity_poly.pdbx_strand_id
1 'polypeptide(L)'
;MKLNIHNTLLAASALIVAASTSSCRKDLCYNHFPEAGVTLSYENEWERDYGMGWLSGWDADLYGSTYDNLRPGNPEGVTMVAYHPEGITEFYMSTAGGNVSFGANVHSLLFYNNDTQYIILNDMASLPSARATSTSRSRATLGELHAGERTINPPDVLYAAYSPEVPELKMHENVPLPVRLQPLVYTYVIRYEFDYGQQHVALARGAVAGMAESVYMRDGVTSDEAATILYDCTLTPYGARAEVASFGVPGFPDEYYGRDESSRRDTPRPYTLNLEVKLTNGTLKSFTFDITDQMQRQPRGGVIVVKDIRIEDDENLSDSGFDVDLEDWGLLEDIIIPVHPV
;
A
#
# COMPACT_ATOMS: atom_id res chain seq x y z
N MET A 1 39.49 68.40 -54.70
CA MET A 1 39.87 67.08 -55.27
C MET A 1 39.26 66.02 -54.36
N LYS A 2 38.12 65.45 -54.76
CA LYS A 2 37.35 64.49 -53.94
C LYS A 2 37.97 63.10 -54.10
N LEU A 3 38.45 62.52 -52.99
CA LEU A 3 38.96 61.15 -52.94
C LEU A 3 37.85 60.22 -52.38
N ASN A 4 37.69 59.08 -53.04
CA ASN A 4 36.68 58.04 -52.82
C ASN A 4 36.59 57.54 -51.36
N ILE A 5 35.41 57.67 -50.74
CA ILE A 5 35.06 57.05 -49.46
C ILE A 5 34.24 55.80 -49.76
N HIS A 6 34.81 54.71 -50.26
CA HIS A 6 34.09 53.42 -50.42
C HIS A 6 35.02 52.21 -50.26
N ASN A 7 35.89 52.17 -49.23
CA ASN A 7 36.64 50.95 -48.94
C ASN A 7 37.04 50.69 -47.47
N THR A 8 36.36 51.31 -46.51
CA THR A 8 36.62 51.09 -45.07
C THR A 8 35.35 50.75 -44.29
N LEU A 9 34.46 49.94 -44.87
CA LEU A 9 33.27 49.43 -44.17
C LEU A 9 33.07 47.91 -44.23
N LEU A 10 34.01 47.15 -44.81
CA LEU A 10 33.94 45.68 -44.83
C LEU A 10 34.98 44.98 -43.94
N ALA A 11 35.97 45.68 -43.39
CA ALA A 11 36.99 45.08 -42.52
C ALA A 11 36.65 45.15 -41.01
N ALA A 12 35.66 45.95 -40.60
CA ALA A 12 35.25 46.07 -39.20
C ALA A 12 34.06 45.17 -38.82
N SER A 13 33.35 44.58 -39.80
CA SER A 13 32.17 43.75 -39.55
C SER A 13 32.46 42.25 -39.52
N ALA A 14 33.67 41.82 -39.92
CA ALA A 14 34.07 40.41 -39.94
C ALA A 14 34.82 39.97 -38.67
N LEU A 15 35.28 40.89 -37.82
CA LEU A 15 36.01 40.57 -36.58
C LEU A 15 35.13 40.61 -35.31
N ILE A 16 33.87 41.04 -35.42
CA ILE A 16 32.90 41.04 -34.31
C ILE A 16 31.98 39.80 -34.36
N VAL A 17 31.89 39.11 -35.50
CA VAL A 17 31.04 37.91 -35.65
C VAL A 17 31.80 36.59 -35.37
N ALA A 18 33.13 36.62 -35.30
CA ALA A 18 33.93 35.45 -34.94
C ALA A 18 34.20 35.30 -33.42
N ALA A 19 33.67 36.22 -32.60
CA ALA A 19 33.75 36.15 -31.14
C ALA A 19 32.39 35.82 -30.48
N SER A 20 31.36 35.50 -31.26
CA SER A 20 30.02 35.15 -30.79
C SER A 20 29.62 33.70 -31.10
N THR A 21 30.53 32.90 -31.66
CA THR A 21 30.36 31.46 -31.81
C THR A 21 31.38 30.74 -30.93
N SER A 22 30.88 29.89 -30.03
CA SER A 22 31.65 29.00 -29.16
C SER A 22 32.17 29.59 -27.84
N SER A 23 31.27 30.09 -27.00
CA SER A 23 31.46 29.94 -25.54
C SER A 23 30.12 29.81 -24.82
N CYS A 24 29.31 28.82 -25.21
CA CYS A 24 28.61 28.07 -24.18
C CYS A 24 29.68 27.26 -23.46
N ARG A 25 30.29 27.84 -22.41
CA ARG A 25 30.97 27.05 -21.39
C ARG A 25 29.91 26.15 -20.77
N LYS A 26 29.74 24.96 -21.35
CA LYS A 26 29.54 23.75 -20.57
C LYS A 26 30.86 23.57 -19.84
N ASP A 27 30.93 24.08 -18.62
CA ASP A 27 31.74 23.52 -17.55
C ASP A 27 31.58 24.39 -16.31
N LEU A 28 31.34 23.69 -15.19
CA LEU A 28 31.34 24.16 -13.81
C LEU A 28 30.00 24.63 -13.22
N CYS A 29 28.93 23.84 -13.42
CA CYS A 29 28.09 23.52 -12.27
C CYS A 29 28.93 22.60 -11.37
N TYR A 30 29.92 23.15 -10.66
CA TYR A 30 30.46 22.41 -9.53
C TYR A 30 29.28 22.21 -8.59
N ASN A 31 28.98 20.96 -8.24
CA ASN A 31 28.07 20.68 -7.14
C ASN A 31 28.66 21.39 -5.91
N HIS A 32 28.19 22.61 -5.64
CA HIS A 32 28.65 23.46 -4.56
C HIS A 32 28.10 22.98 -3.21
N PHE A 33 27.26 21.96 -3.25
CA PHE A 33 26.61 21.35 -2.11
C PHE A 33 26.91 19.85 -2.10
N PRO A 34 27.09 19.27 -0.90
CA PRO A 34 27.30 17.84 -0.75
C PRO A 34 25.98 17.12 -1.01
N GLU A 35 25.99 16.09 -1.87
CA GLU A 35 24.77 15.39 -2.32
C GLU A 35 24.89 13.87 -2.18
N ALA A 36 23.76 13.22 -1.94
CA ALA A 36 23.58 11.78 -2.08
C ALA A 36 22.81 11.48 -3.37
N GLY A 37 23.30 10.52 -4.15
CA GLY A 37 22.66 10.01 -5.35
C GLY A 37 21.77 8.83 -4.98
N VAL A 38 20.51 9.11 -4.65
CA VAL A 38 19.53 8.09 -4.27
C VAL A 38 19.11 7.31 -5.50
N THR A 39 19.20 5.98 -5.45
CA THR A 39 18.65 5.08 -6.48
C THR A 39 17.64 4.16 -5.83
N LEU A 40 16.39 4.21 -6.28
CA LEU A 40 15.31 3.44 -5.70
C LEU A 40 15.02 2.16 -6.50
N SER A 41 14.71 1.09 -5.77
CA SER A 41 14.22 -0.18 -6.31
C SER A 41 13.11 -0.71 -5.41
N TYR A 42 12.24 -1.56 -5.96
CA TYR A 42 11.05 -2.06 -5.29
C TYR A 42 11.01 -3.58 -5.37
N GLU A 43 10.53 -4.21 -4.29
CA GLU A 43 10.47 -5.68 -4.22
C GLU A 43 9.24 -6.27 -4.92
N ASN A 44 8.12 -5.54 -5.02
CA ASN A 44 6.91 -5.90 -5.77
C ASN A 44 6.41 -7.35 -5.54
N GLU A 45 6.33 -7.75 -4.28
CA GLU A 45 5.76 -9.03 -3.86
C GLU A 45 4.38 -8.81 -3.22
N TRP A 46 3.41 -9.66 -3.54
CA TRP A 46 2.06 -9.60 -2.98
C TRP A 46 1.86 -10.49 -1.76
N GLU A 47 2.72 -11.49 -1.59
CA GLU A 47 2.74 -12.43 -0.47
C GLU A 47 4.17 -12.70 0.00
N ARG A 48 4.31 -13.18 1.24
CA ARG A 48 5.54 -13.77 1.75
C ARG A 48 5.33 -15.26 1.93
N ASP A 49 6.26 -16.06 1.40
CA ASP A 49 6.15 -17.51 1.51
C ASP A 49 6.55 -17.99 2.91
N TYR A 50 5.56 -18.51 3.63
CA TYR A 50 5.75 -19.19 4.93
C TYR A 50 5.57 -20.71 4.81
N GLY A 51 5.85 -21.26 3.62
CA GLY A 51 5.75 -22.70 3.32
C GLY A 51 4.51 -23.09 2.53
N MET A 52 3.74 -22.12 2.04
CA MET A 52 2.60 -22.38 1.15
C MET A 52 3.04 -22.58 -0.30
N GLY A 53 4.18 -22.01 -0.71
CA GLY A 53 4.77 -22.22 -2.02
C GLY A 53 3.91 -21.71 -3.19
N TRP A 54 3.11 -20.66 -2.97
CA TRP A 54 2.15 -20.14 -3.95
C TRP A 54 2.77 -19.83 -5.30
N LEU A 55 3.94 -19.18 -5.33
CA LEU A 55 4.65 -18.88 -6.57
C LEU A 55 4.90 -20.13 -7.43
N SER A 56 5.27 -21.25 -6.80
CA SER A 56 5.61 -22.48 -7.51
C SER A 56 4.40 -23.32 -7.92
N GLY A 57 3.30 -23.20 -7.17
CA GLY A 57 2.08 -24.00 -7.34
C GLY A 57 0.88 -23.22 -7.89
N TRP A 58 1.09 -22.00 -8.39
CA TRP A 58 -0.01 -21.13 -8.78
C TRP A 58 -0.81 -21.68 -9.97
N ASP A 59 -2.12 -21.77 -9.80
CA ASP A 59 -3.07 -22.14 -10.85
C ASP A 59 -3.94 -20.91 -11.22
N ALA A 60 -3.63 -20.30 -12.37
CA ALA A 60 -4.31 -19.10 -12.81
C ALA A 60 -5.79 -19.34 -13.20
N ASP A 61 -6.12 -20.53 -13.71
CA ASP A 61 -7.49 -20.88 -14.08
C ASP A 61 -8.33 -21.09 -12.83
N LEU A 62 -7.73 -21.72 -11.81
CA LEU A 62 -8.36 -21.85 -10.51
C LEU A 62 -8.57 -20.46 -9.90
N TYR A 63 -7.50 -19.68 -9.69
CA TYR A 63 -7.55 -18.43 -8.92
C TYR A 63 -8.08 -17.21 -9.68
N GLY A 64 -8.33 -17.33 -10.98
CA GLY A 64 -8.92 -16.29 -11.83
C GLY A 64 -7.98 -15.14 -12.20
N SER A 65 -6.68 -15.27 -11.91
CA SER A 65 -5.64 -14.31 -12.28
C SER A 65 -4.29 -15.02 -12.35
N THR A 66 -3.34 -14.47 -13.11
CA THR A 66 -1.94 -14.89 -13.00
C THR A 66 -1.37 -14.43 -11.66
N TYR A 67 -0.32 -15.10 -11.18
CA TYR A 67 0.39 -14.70 -9.97
C TYR A 67 0.93 -13.27 -10.11
N ASP A 68 1.51 -12.94 -11.27
CA ASP A 68 2.12 -11.63 -11.51
C ASP A 68 1.10 -10.48 -11.54
N ASN A 69 -0.17 -10.74 -11.85
CA ASN A 69 -1.21 -9.72 -11.77
C ASN A 69 -1.52 -9.29 -10.33
N LEU A 70 -1.18 -10.12 -9.33
CA LEU A 70 -1.35 -9.78 -7.92
C LEU A 70 -0.21 -8.92 -7.39
N ARG A 71 0.95 -8.92 -8.08
CA ARG A 71 2.12 -8.14 -7.66
C ARG A 71 1.78 -6.66 -7.73
N PRO A 72 2.03 -5.89 -6.65
CA PRO A 72 1.76 -4.47 -6.65
C PRO A 72 2.59 -3.75 -7.71
N GLY A 73 1.99 -2.72 -8.32
CA GLY A 73 2.67 -1.83 -9.25
C GLY A 73 3.79 -1.02 -8.58
N ASN A 74 4.58 -0.35 -9.40
CA ASN A 74 5.51 0.65 -8.90
C ASN A 74 4.72 1.89 -8.45
N PRO A 75 5.15 2.56 -7.37
CA PRO A 75 4.53 3.82 -6.97
C PRO A 75 4.77 4.91 -8.01
N GLU A 76 4.01 6.00 -7.88
CA GLU A 76 4.13 7.22 -8.69
C GLU A 76 4.97 8.32 -8.00
N GLY A 77 5.15 8.25 -6.69
CA GLY A 77 5.94 9.20 -5.92
C GLY A 77 6.55 8.62 -4.65
N VAL A 78 7.70 9.16 -4.22
CA VAL A 78 8.39 8.74 -3.00
C VAL A 78 8.76 9.95 -2.15
N THR A 79 8.55 9.83 -0.84
CA THR A 79 9.06 10.74 0.17
C THR A 79 10.25 10.10 0.87
N MET A 80 11.35 10.85 1.01
CA MET A 80 12.42 10.56 1.94
C MET A 80 12.29 11.49 3.15
N VAL A 81 12.30 10.91 4.35
CA VAL A 81 12.34 11.63 5.63
C VAL A 81 13.75 11.51 6.19
N ALA A 82 14.40 12.63 6.41
CA ALA A 82 15.66 12.72 7.13
C ALA A 82 15.38 13.07 8.60
N TYR A 83 15.85 12.21 9.51
CA TYR A 83 15.69 12.41 10.94
C TYR A 83 16.93 13.07 11.55
N HIS A 84 16.68 14.14 12.28
CA HIS A 84 17.66 14.94 12.99
C HIS A 84 17.27 15.02 14.48
N PRO A 85 18.21 15.40 15.38
CA PRO A 85 17.88 15.63 16.78
C PRO A 85 16.79 16.69 17.01
N GLU A 86 16.67 17.66 16.10
CA GLU A 86 15.75 18.80 16.21
C GLU A 86 14.39 18.54 15.52
N GLY A 87 14.21 17.40 14.84
CA GLY A 87 13.00 17.08 14.09
C GLY A 87 13.25 16.34 12.79
N ILE A 88 12.34 16.50 11.83
CA ILE A 88 12.39 15.81 10.54
C ILE A 88 12.42 16.80 9.37
N THR A 89 13.07 16.39 8.27
CA THR A 89 13.01 17.08 6.98
C THR A 89 12.49 16.10 5.92
N GLU A 90 11.55 16.54 5.09
CA GLU A 90 10.99 15.72 4.01
C GLU A 90 11.52 16.15 2.64
N PHE A 91 11.77 15.16 1.78
CA PHE A 91 12.20 15.34 0.41
C PHE A 91 11.30 14.51 -0.51
N TYR A 92 10.69 15.18 -1.48
CA TYR A 92 9.86 14.54 -2.50
C TYR A 92 10.72 14.21 -3.70
N MET A 93 10.72 12.96 -4.15
CA MET A 93 11.58 12.49 -5.24
C MET A 93 10.83 11.61 -6.23
N SER A 94 11.44 11.45 -7.41
CA SER A 94 10.94 10.53 -8.42
C SER A 94 11.07 9.08 -7.96
N THR A 95 10.34 8.18 -8.61
CA THR A 95 10.32 6.75 -8.28
C THR A 95 11.62 6.03 -8.64
N ALA A 96 12.50 6.66 -9.42
CA ALA A 96 13.87 6.19 -9.64
C ALA A 96 14.87 6.72 -8.60
N GLY A 97 14.46 7.68 -7.76
CA GLY A 97 15.31 8.44 -6.86
C GLY A 97 15.73 9.79 -7.44
N GLY A 98 16.92 10.25 -7.07
CA GLY A 98 17.46 11.55 -7.44
C GLY A 98 18.60 12.00 -6.53
N ASN A 99 19.19 13.15 -6.85
CA ASN A 99 20.18 13.77 -5.98
C ASN A 99 19.47 14.53 -4.86
N VAL A 100 19.95 14.37 -3.63
CA VAL A 100 19.42 15.07 -2.46
C VAL A 100 20.55 15.57 -1.58
N SER A 101 20.38 16.77 -1.03
CA SER A 101 21.23 17.29 0.03
C SER A 101 20.39 17.40 1.30
N PHE A 102 20.66 16.53 2.27
CA PHE A 102 19.88 16.45 3.51
C PHE A 102 20.55 17.14 4.71
N GLY A 103 21.58 17.93 4.46
CA GLY A 103 22.28 18.70 5.49
C GLY A 103 23.09 17.84 6.47
N ALA A 104 23.58 18.47 7.54
CA ALA A 104 24.38 17.83 8.57
C ALA A 104 23.51 17.26 9.70
N ASN A 105 24.10 16.36 10.50
CA ASN A 105 23.49 15.77 11.70
C ASN A 105 22.20 14.96 11.45
N VAL A 106 22.05 14.40 10.24
CA VAL A 106 21.04 13.36 10.00
C VAL A 106 21.54 12.06 10.60
N HIS A 107 20.72 11.40 11.42
CA HIS A 107 21.08 10.12 12.02
C HIS A 107 20.45 8.91 11.33
N SER A 108 19.35 9.11 10.60
CA SER A 108 18.71 8.03 9.84
C SER A 108 17.76 8.57 8.76
N LEU A 109 17.45 7.73 7.78
CA LEU A 109 16.53 8.03 6.69
C LEU A 109 15.37 7.03 6.67
N LEU A 110 14.17 7.49 6.32
CA LEU A 110 13.03 6.66 5.98
C LEU A 110 12.58 7.01 4.56
N PHE A 111 12.28 6.02 3.75
CA PHE A 111 11.70 6.19 2.42
C PHE A 111 10.34 5.52 2.41
N TYR A 112 9.33 6.15 1.81
CA TYR A 112 8.03 5.54 1.59
C TYR A 112 7.34 6.16 0.37
N ASN A 113 6.43 5.41 -0.27
CA ASN A 113 5.65 5.97 -1.37
C ASN A 113 4.50 6.86 -0.85
N ASN A 114 4.26 7.98 -1.52
CA ASN A 114 3.35 9.04 -1.04
C ASN A 114 2.06 9.18 -1.87
N ASP A 115 1.87 8.27 -2.82
CA ASP A 115 0.72 8.14 -3.72
C ASP A 115 -0.30 7.14 -3.17
N THR A 116 -0.91 7.48 -2.04
CA THR A 116 -1.88 6.63 -1.34
C THR A 116 -3.21 7.36 -1.13
N GLN A 117 -4.34 6.64 -1.14
CA GLN A 117 -5.69 7.19 -1.01
C GLN A 117 -6.28 6.97 0.39
N TYR A 118 -6.10 5.77 0.94
CA TYR A 118 -6.62 5.32 2.22
C TYR A 118 -5.55 5.23 3.31
N ILE A 119 -4.25 5.20 2.97
CA ILE A 119 -3.19 5.22 3.99
C ILE A 119 -3.17 6.56 4.75
N ILE A 120 -3.12 6.45 6.08
CA ILE A 120 -2.90 7.54 7.02
C ILE A 120 -1.58 7.28 7.74
N LEU A 121 -0.67 8.26 7.69
CA LEU A 121 0.61 8.21 8.38
C LEU A 121 0.52 8.93 9.72
N ASN A 122 0.93 8.27 10.80
CA ASN A 122 0.90 8.78 12.16
C ASN A 122 2.29 8.79 12.77
N ASP A 123 2.50 9.74 13.69
CA ASP A 123 3.68 9.80 14.55
C ASP A 123 5.04 9.80 13.80
N MET A 124 5.05 10.32 12.57
CA MET A 124 6.19 10.28 11.63
C MET A 124 7.44 11.02 12.12
N ALA A 125 7.28 11.95 13.06
CA ALA A 125 8.39 12.70 13.67
C ALA A 125 9.34 11.81 14.49
N SER A 126 8.90 10.61 14.89
CA SER A 126 9.67 9.69 15.72
C SER A 126 9.58 8.26 15.17
N LEU A 127 10.71 7.72 14.70
CA LEU A 127 10.76 6.40 14.04
C LEU A 127 10.20 5.22 14.85
N PRO A 128 10.41 5.12 16.17
CA PRO A 128 9.81 4.03 16.95
C PRO A 128 8.27 4.04 16.95
N SER A 129 7.65 5.19 16.71
CA SER A 129 6.18 5.36 16.69
C SER A 129 5.61 5.54 15.29
N ALA A 130 6.44 5.92 14.31
CA ALA A 130 6.04 6.16 12.92
C ALA A 130 5.35 4.92 12.35
N ARG A 131 4.08 5.07 11.98
CA ARG A 131 3.22 3.96 11.53
C ARG A 131 2.21 4.40 10.48
N ALA A 132 1.80 3.45 9.67
CA ALA A 132 0.72 3.60 8.71
C ALA A 132 -0.52 2.81 9.17
N THR A 133 -1.69 3.40 8.99
CA THR A 133 -3.01 2.78 9.14
C THR A 133 -3.87 3.08 7.92
N SER A 134 -5.03 2.44 7.79
CA SER A 134 -6.04 2.79 6.78
C SER A 134 -7.15 3.68 7.35
N THR A 135 -7.89 4.37 6.48
CA THR A 135 -9.10 5.14 6.79
C THR A 135 -10.23 4.23 7.28
N SER A 136 -11.10 4.79 8.12
CA SER A 136 -12.28 4.09 8.62
C SER A 136 -13.36 3.99 7.54
N ARG A 137 -14.05 2.84 7.53
CA ARG A 137 -15.19 2.55 6.67
C ARG A 137 -16.21 1.80 7.50
N SER A 138 -17.49 2.11 7.40
CA SER A 138 -18.55 1.38 8.12
C SER A 138 -19.64 0.86 7.19
N ARG A 139 -20.37 -0.14 7.69
CA ARG A 139 -21.40 -0.88 6.96
C ARG A 139 -22.50 -1.26 7.95
N ALA A 140 -23.68 -0.66 7.85
CA ALA A 140 -24.71 -0.80 8.88
C ALA A 140 -25.25 -2.24 8.99
N THR A 141 -25.28 -2.98 7.88
CA THR A 141 -25.69 -4.40 7.88
C THR A 141 -24.70 -5.34 8.56
N LEU A 142 -23.46 -4.90 8.81
CA LEU A 142 -22.44 -5.74 9.41
C LEU A 142 -22.49 -5.64 10.94
N GLY A 143 -22.86 -6.75 11.58
CA GLY A 143 -22.71 -6.89 13.02
C GLY A 143 -21.24 -6.94 13.45
N GLU A 144 -20.98 -6.67 14.73
CA GLU A 144 -19.64 -6.79 15.30
C GLU A 144 -19.12 -8.23 15.17
N LEU A 145 -18.05 -8.42 14.39
CA LEU A 145 -17.43 -9.74 14.20
C LEU A 145 -16.53 -10.09 15.39
N HIS A 146 -15.69 -9.15 15.81
CA HIS A 146 -14.83 -9.25 16.98
C HIS A 146 -14.95 -7.99 17.84
N ALA A 147 -14.88 -8.16 19.16
CA ALA A 147 -15.09 -7.08 20.12
C ALA A 147 -14.03 -5.98 20.00
N GLY A 148 -14.48 -4.75 19.76
CA GLY A 148 -13.63 -3.55 19.78
C GLY A 148 -12.73 -3.37 18.55
N GLU A 149 -12.89 -4.18 17.50
CA GLU A 149 -12.22 -3.93 16.22
C GLU A 149 -12.88 -2.77 15.49
N ARG A 150 -12.08 -1.80 15.03
CA ARG A 150 -12.59 -0.83 14.07
C ARG A 150 -12.74 -1.44 12.68
N THR A 151 -13.66 -0.90 11.90
CA THR A 151 -13.83 -1.25 10.49
C THR A 151 -13.08 -0.26 9.59
N ILE A 152 -12.24 -0.77 8.68
CA ILE A 152 -11.35 0.04 7.84
C ILE A 152 -11.48 -0.31 6.36
N ASN A 153 -11.06 0.63 5.50
CA ASN A 153 -10.81 0.35 4.09
C ASN A 153 -9.59 -0.59 3.95
N PRO A 154 -9.53 -1.43 2.90
CA PRO A 154 -8.30 -2.10 2.53
C PRO A 154 -7.21 -1.04 2.30
N PRO A 155 -6.04 -1.14 2.97
CA PRO A 155 -4.95 -0.19 2.76
C PRO A 155 -4.46 -0.23 1.30
N ASP A 156 -3.99 0.90 0.78
CA ASP A 156 -3.33 0.93 -0.53
C ASP A 156 -1.99 0.21 -0.48
N VAL A 157 -1.39 0.02 -1.67
CA VAL A 157 0.00 -0.38 -1.77
C VAL A 157 0.89 0.61 -1.02
N LEU A 158 1.63 0.08 -0.05
CA LEU A 158 2.58 0.83 0.75
C LEU A 158 3.93 0.13 0.73
N TYR A 159 4.94 0.89 0.36
CA TYR A 159 6.34 0.53 0.37
C TYR A 159 7.08 1.39 1.39
N ALA A 160 8.05 0.79 2.09
CA ALA A 160 8.96 1.55 2.92
C ALA A 160 10.39 0.97 2.92
N ALA A 161 11.36 1.80 3.27
CA ALA A 161 12.72 1.40 3.61
C ALA A 161 13.31 2.32 4.68
N TYR A 162 13.88 1.71 5.71
CA TYR A 162 14.60 2.43 6.75
C TYR A 162 16.11 2.25 6.58
N SER A 163 16.85 3.36 6.57
CA SER A 163 18.32 3.37 6.57
C SER A 163 18.82 3.92 7.91
N PRO A 164 19.32 3.06 8.81
CA PRO A 164 19.94 3.51 10.07
C PRO A 164 21.30 4.16 9.85
N GLU A 165 21.95 3.86 8.72
CA GLU A 165 23.24 4.45 8.35
C GLU A 165 23.02 5.55 7.32
N VAL A 166 23.61 6.71 7.58
CA VAL A 166 23.54 7.88 6.69
C VAL A 166 24.95 8.15 6.17
N PRO A 167 25.15 8.20 4.84
CA PRO A 167 26.46 8.51 4.29
C PRO A 167 26.90 9.92 4.68
N GLU A 168 28.17 10.08 5.03
CA GLU A 168 28.77 11.40 5.24
C GLU A 168 28.89 12.11 3.89
N LEU A 169 28.17 13.22 3.71
CA LEU A 169 28.21 13.99 2.47
C LEU A 169 29.32 15.05 2.53
N LYS A 170 30.32 14.94 1.65
CA LYS A 170 31.42 15.91 1.53
C LYS A 170 31.22 16.84 0.34
N MET A 171 31.81 18.03 0.44
CA MET A 171 31.76 19.02 -0.63
C MET A 171 32.30 18.43 -1.94
N HIS A 172 31.58 18.68 -3.04
CA HIS A 172 31.88 18.16 -4.38
C HIS A 172 31.81 16.63 -4.53
N GLU A 173 31.23 15.93 -3.56
CA GLU A 173 30.97 14.49 -3.63
C GLU A 173 29.48 14.23 -3.94
N ASN A 174 29.24 13.20 -4.75
CA ASN A 174 27.93 12.59 -4.92
C ASN A 174 28.03 11.15 -4.44
N VAL A 175 27.57 10.90 -3.21
CA VAL A 175 27.68 9.58 -2.59
C VAL A 175 26.52 8.69 -3.05
N PRO A 176 26.78 7.50 -3.64
CA PRO A 176 25.71 6.59 -4.02
C PRO A 176 24.92 6.10 -2.81
N LEU A 177 23.59 6.17 -2.88
CA LEU A 177 22.68 5.68 -1.85
C LEU A 177 21.59 4.79 -2.50
N PRO A 178 21.91 3.51 -2.78
CA PRO A 178 20.92 2.57 -3.27
C PRO A 178 19.96 2.17 -2.15
N VAL A 179 18.66 2.26 -2.41
CA VAL A 179 17.60 1.92 -1.46
C VAL A 179 16.63 0.95 -2.12
N ARG A 180 16.33 -0.14 -1.43
CA ARG A 180 15.31 -1.11 -1.85
C ARG A 180 14.12 -1.00 -0.92
N LEU A 181 12.99 -0.51 -1.43
CA LEU A 181 11.74 -0.46 -0.69
C LEU A 181 11.06 -1.84 -0.69
N GLN A 182 10.52 -2.18 0.47
CA GLN A 182 9.81 -3.44 0.72
C GLN A 182 8.32 -3.17 0.89
N PRO A 183 7.43 -4.07 0.44
CA PRO A 183 6.00 -3.94 0.68
C PRO A 183 5.69 -4.09 2.18
N LEU A 184 4.86 -3.19 2.68
CA LEU A 184 4.24 -3.23 4.00
C LEU A 184 2.79 -3.71 3.94
N VAL A 185 2.22 -3.74 2.74
CA VAL A 185 0.86 -4.20 2.46
C VAL A 185 0.93 -5.38 1.51
N TYR A 186 0.15 -6.41 1.78
CA TYR A 186 0.09 -7.68 1.09
C TYR A 186 -1.35 -7.99 0.70
N THR A 187 -1.53 -8.83 -0.32
CA THR A 187 -2.86 -9.15 -0.86
C THR A 187 -3.32 -10.51 -0.39
N TYR A 188 -4.59 -10.64 -0.01
CA TYR A 188 -5.27 -11.92 0.16
C TYR A 188 -6.23 -12.13 -1.00
N VAL A 189 -6.07 -13.24 -1.73
CA VAL A 189 -7.06 -13.69 -2.72
C VAL A 189 -8.09 -14.53 -1.99
N ILE A 190 -9.30 -14.01 -1.89
CA ILE A 190 -10.41 -14.64 -1.17
C ILE A 190 -11.37 -15.26 -2.17
N ARG A 191 -11.71 -16.53 -1.95
CA ARG A 191 -12.64 -17.31 -2.76
C ARG A 191 -13.78 -17.84 -1.92
N TYR A 192 -14.99 -17.55 -2.38
CA TYR A 192 -16.23 -18.08 -1.85
C TYR A 192 -16.80 -19.05 -2.87
N GLU A 193 -16.73 -20.36 -2.58
CA GLU A 193 -17.20 -21.42 -3.47
C GLU A 193 -18.64 -21.82 -3.09
N PHE A 194 -19.56 -21.63 -4.03
CA PHE A 194 -20.97 -21.93 -3.87
C PHE A 194 -21.27 -23.31 -4.44
N ASP A 195 -21.93 -24.14 -3.63
CA ASP A 195 -22.45 -25.44 -4.06
C ASP A 195 -23.80 -25.31 -4.76
N TYR A 196 -24.57 -24.28 -4.40
CA TYR A 196 -25.92 -24.07 -4.92
C TYR A 196 -26.38 -22.61 -4.80
N GLY A 197 -27.18 -22.16 -5.76
CA GLY A 197 -27.91 -20.88 -5.66
C GLY A 197 -27.13 -19.62 -6.02
N GLN A 198 -25.91 -19.73 -6.57
CA GLN A 198 -25.13 -18.55 -7.00
C GLN A 198 -25.85 -17.71 -8.07
N GLN A 199 -26.69 -18.34 -8.90
CA GLN A 199 -27.48 -17.65 -9.94
C GLN A 199 -28.49 -16.66 -9.35
N HIS A 200 -28.78 -16.77 -8.05
CA HIS A 200 -29.68 -15.88 -7.33
C HIS A 200 -28.93 -14.69 -6.73
N VAL A 201 -27.60 -14.64 -6.80
CA VAL A 201 -26.79 -13.54 -6.23
C VAL A 201 -26.66 -12.41 -7.25
N ALA A 202 -27.10 -11.22 -6.86
CA ALA A 202 -26.95 -10.00 -7.64
C ALA A 202 -25.66 -9.25 -7.30
N LEU A 203 -25.32 -9.15 -6.01
CA LEU A 203 -24.14 -8.44 -5.52
C LEU A 203 -23.54 -9.20 -4.33
N ALA A 204 -22.22 -9.08 -4.14
CA ALA A 204 -21.50 -9.69 -3.02
C ALA A 204 -20.46 -8.72 -2.45
N ARG A 205 -20.35 -8.68 -1.12
CA ARG A 205 -19.34 -7.93 -0.38
C ARG A 205 -18.88 -8.72 0.83
N GLY A 206 -17.65 -8.54 1.25
CA GLY A 206 -17.05 -9.31 2.34
C GLY A 206 -16.50 -8.43 3.45
N ALA A 207 -16.17 -9.08 4.55
CA ALA A 207 -15.38 -8.49 5.62
C ALA A 207 -14.41 -9.53 6.17
N VAL A 208 -13.23 -9.12 6.60
CA VAL A 208 -12.27 -9.99 7.27
C VAL A 208 -11.82 -9.34 8.58
N ALA A 209 -12.12 -10.00 9.69
CA ALA A 209 -11.83 -9.55 11.06
C ALA A 209 -10.60 -10.23 11.63
N GLY A 210 -9.95 -9.58 12.58
CA GLY A 210 -8.70 -10.04 13.21
C GLY A 210 -7.43 -9.57 12.51
N MET A 211 -7.52 -8.68 11.51
CA MET A 211 -6.37 -8.23 10.71
C MET A 211 -5.58 -7.14 11.42
N ALA A 212 -4.29 -7.00 11.13
CA ALA A 212 -3.48 -5.91 11.68
C ALA A 212 -4.08 -4.54 11.33
N GLU A 213 -4.25 -3.71 12.36
CA GLU A 213 -4.79 -2.37 12.21
C GLU A 213 -3.77 -1.39 11.62
N SER A 214 -2.49 -1.57 11.95
CA SER A 214 -1.42 -0.69 11.50
C SER A 214 -0.08 -1.42 11.36
N VAL A 215 0.86 -0.76 10.66
CA VAL A 215 2.22 -1.24 10.44
C VAL A 215 3.24 -0.15 10.75
N TYR A 216 4.33 -0.51 11.43
CA TYR A 216 5.43 0.40 11.73
C TYR A 216 6.30 0.62 10.49
N MET A 217 6.55 1.89 10.17
CA MET A 217 7.25 2.28 8.94
C MET A 217 8.73 1.88 8.95
N ARG A 218 9.31 1.74 10.15
CA ARG A 218 10.75 1.47 10.34
C ARG A 218 11.14 0.05 9.93
N ASP A 219 10.36 -0.93 10.35
CA ASP A 219 10.73 -2.35 10.31
C ASP A 219 9.59 -3.24 9.76
N GLY A 220 8.45 -2.64 9.44
CA GLY A 220 7.29 -3.35 8.95
C GLY A 220 6.61 -4.22 10.00
N VAL A 221 6.95 -4.09 11.29
CA VAL A 221 6.24 -4.80 12.36
C VAL A 221 4.77 -4.36 12.35
N THR A 222 3.83 -5.28 12.49
CA THR A 222 2.40 -4.94 12.62
C THR A 222 2.05 -4.70 14.08
N SER A 223 1.11 -3.78 14.32
CA SER A 223 0.66 -3.49 15.68
C SER A 223 -0.16 -4.63 16.28
N ASP A 224 -0.34 -4.64 17.60
CA ASP A 224 -1.08 -5.70 18.30
C ASP A 224 -2.61 -5.51 18.20
N GLU A 225 -3.05 -4.31 17.84
CA GLU A 225 -4.43 -3.95 17.57
C GLU A 225 -4.92 -4.61 16.27
N ALA A 226 -6.19 -5.02 16.32
CA ALA A 226 -6.84 -5.68 15.20
C ALA A 226 -7.98 -4.81 14.65
N ALA A 227 -8.21 -4.95 13.35
CA ALA A 227 -9.26 -4.28 12.62
C ALA A 227 -9.98 -5.26 11.69
N THR A 228 -11.21 -4.89 11.35
CA THR A 228 -12.01 -5.56 10.34
C THR A 228 -11.91 -4.81 9.01
N ILE A 229 -11.43 -5.49 7.95
CA ILE A 229 -11.29 -4.90 6.62
C ILE A 229 -12.55 -5.17 5.81
N LEU A 230 -13.17 -4.11 5.26
CA LEU A 230 -14.38 -4.19 4.44
C LEU A 230 -14.07 -4.07 2.95
N TYR A 231 -14.56 -5.00 2.14
CA TYR A 231 -14.26 -5.04 0.70
C TYR A 231 -15.46 -5.53 -0.11
N ASP A 232 -15.41 -5.22 -1.41
CA ASP A 232 -16.40 -5.67 -2.38
C ASP A 232 -15.90 -6.94 -3.09
N CYS A 233 -16.83 -7.79 -3.53
CA CYS A 233 -16.49 -9.01 -4.25
C CYS A 233 -16.91 -8.91 -5.72
N THR A 234 -16.16 -9.59 -6.58
CA THR A 234 -16.54 -9.85 -7.97
C THR A 234 -17.23 -11.21 -8.05
N LEU A 235 -18.40 -11.28 -8.69
CA LEU A 235 -19.07 -12.55 -8.95
C LEU A 235 -18.34 -13.34 -10.04
N THR A 236 -18.25 -14.65 -9.85
CA THR A 236 -17.52 -15.59 -10.71
C THR A 236 -18.35 -16.85 -10.93
N PRO A 237 -18.01 -17.72 -11.90
CA PRO A 237 -18.78 -18.96 -12.15
C PRO A 237 -18.81 -19.97 -11.00
N TYR A 238 -17.94 -19.83 -10.00
CA TYR A 238 -17.91 -20.68 -8.81
C TYR A 238 -18.48 -19.98 -7.56
N GLY A 239 -18.87 -18.70 -7.65
CA GLY A 239 -19.34 -17.93 -6.52
C GLY A 239 -18.83 -16.50 -6.54
N ALA A 240 -18.00 -16.14 -5.56
CA ALA A 240 -17.46 -14.79 -5.44
C ALA A 240 -15.95 -14.78 -5.16
N ARG A 241 -15.28 -13.72 -5.61
CA ARG A 241 -13.84 -13.51 -5.47
C ARG A 241 -13.54 -12.10 -5.00
N ALA A 242 -12.54 -11.93 -4.14
CA ALA A 242 -11.99 -10.63 -3.79
C ALA A 242 -10.45 -10.69 -3.74
N GLU A 243 -9.84 -9.55 -4.04
CA GLU A 243 -8.42 -9.29 -3.77
C GLU A 243 -8.38 -8.22 -2.68
N VAL A 244 -7.91 -8.59 -1.49
CA VAL A 244 -8.01 -7.76 -0.30
C VAL A 244 -6.62 -7.40 0.20
N ALA A 245 -6.24 -6.15 0.05
CA ALA A 245 -5.01 -5.62 0.61
C ALA A 245 -5.09 -5.54 2.15
N SER A 246 -3.98 -5.81 2.83
CA SER A 246 -3.88 -5.81 4.29
C SER A 246 -2.43 -5.66 4.76
N PHE A 247 -2.23 -5.09 5.94
CA PHE A 247 -0.93 -5.11 6.62
C PHE A 247 -0.52 -6.51 7.10
N GLY A 248 -1.45 -7.47 7.13
CA GLY A 248 -1.23 -8.85 7.56
C GLY A 248 -1.88 -9.15 8.91
N VAL A 249 -1.25 -10.02 9.69
CA VAL A 249 -1.73 -10.40 11.03
C VAL A 249 -1.17 -9.49 12.13
N PRO A 250 -1.89 -9.25 13.25
CA PRO A 250 -1.39 -8.42 14.35
C PRO A 250 -0.16 -9.00 15.06
N GLY A 251 0.77 -8.13 15.49
CA GLY A 251 1.95 -8.50 16.29
C GLY A 251 3.00 -9.35 15.55
N PHE A 252 3.12 -9.18 14.23
CA PHE A 252 4.07 -9.90 13.36
C PHE A 252 5.26 -9.00 13.00
N PRO A 253 6.52 -9.49 12.92
CA PRO A 253 6.98 -10.88 12.97
C PRO A 253 7.24 -11.46 14.37
N ASP A 254 6.94 -10.74 15.46
CA ASP A 254 7.38 -11.12 16.81
C ASP A 254 6.94 -12.55 17.23
N GLU A 255 5.80 -13.06 16.76
CA GLU A 255 5.39 -14.46 17.02
C GLU A 255 6.15 -15.52 16.18
N TYR A 256 6.78 -15.13 15.06
CA TYR A 256 7.42 -16.01 14.07
C TYR A 256 8.96 -15.93 14.01
N TYR A 257 9.56 -14.85 14.52
CA TYR A 257 11.01 -14.57 14.37
C TYR A 257 11.75 -14.43 15.72
N GLY A 258 11.39 -15.23 16.72
CA GLY A 258 12.29 -15.53 17.85
C GLY A 258 12.00 -14.84 19.18
N ARG A 259 10.73 -14.54 19.49
CA ARG A 259 10.33 -14.35 20.89
C ARG A 259 10.36 -15.70 21.61
N ASP A 260 10.80 -15.68 22.87
CA ASP A 260 10.84 -16.84 23.78
C ASP A 260 9.52 -17.62 23.73
N GLU A 261 9.55 -18.96 23.70
CA GLU A 261 8.35 -19.81 23.64
C GLU A 261 7.32 -19.45 24.73
N SER A 262 7.78 -18.86 25.83
CA SER A 262 6.98 -18.30 26.94
C SER A 262 6.04 -17.14 26.57
N SER A 263 6.17 -16.59 25.37
CA SER A 263 5.41 -15.44 24.88
C SER A 263 4.60 -15.72 23.61
N ARG A 264 4.67 -16.95 23.09
CA ARG A 264 3.65 -17.45 22.16
C ARG A 264 2.31 -17.39 22.88
N ARG A 265 1.32 -16.83 22.21
CA ARG A 265 -0.05 -16.85 22.70
C ARG A 265 -0.48 -18.32 22.80
N ASP A 266 -0.85 -18.78 23.99
CA ASP A 266 -1.36 -20.15 24.22
C ASP A 266 -2.61 -20.45 23.37
N THR A 267 -3.37 -19.41 23.04
CA THR A 267 -4.53 -19.47 22.15
C THR A 267 -4.27 -18.62 20.91
N PRO A 268 -4.35 -19.19 19.70
CA PRO A 268 -4.26 -18.42 18.48
C PRO A 268 -5.32 -17.32 18.44
N ARG A 269 -4.97 -16.16 17.87
CA ARG A 269 -5.97 -15.11 17.59
C ARG A 269 -7.01 -15.69 16.60
N PRO A 270 -8.31 -15.55 16.87
CA PRO A 270 -9.33 -15.96 15.92
C PRO A 270 -9.35 -15.00 14.72
N TYR A 271 -9.64 -15.52 13.54
CA TYR A 271 -9.85 -14.74 12.32
C TYR A 271 -11.19 -15.13 11.71
N THR A 272 -12.03 -14.13 11.45
CA THR A 272 -13.39 -14.35 10.97
C THR A 272 -13.56 -13.75 9.59
N LEU A 273 -13.99 -14.57 8.64
CA LEU A 273 -14.36 -14.14 7.29
C LEU A 273 -15.88 -14.05 7.19
N ASN A 274 -16.39 -12.92 6.73
CA ASN A 274 -17.81 -12.72 6.47
C ASN A 274 -18.06 -12.49 4.97
N LEU A 275 -19.17 -13.02 4.48
CA LEU A 275 -19.72 -12.77 3.16
C LEU A 275 -21.17 -12.30 3.30
N GLU A 276 -21.47 -11.10 2.83
CA GLU A 276 -22.83 -10.63 2.61
C GLU A 276 -23.16 -10.68 1.11
N VAL A 277 -24.29 -11.29 0.78
CA VAL A 277 -24.82 -11.31 -0.58
C VAL A 277 -26.20 -10.67 -0.63
N LYS A 278 -26.42 -9.89 -1.69
CA LYS A 278 -27.75 -9.40 -2.07
C LYS A 278 -28.28 -10.29 -3.17
N LEU A 279 -29.42 -10.91 -2.93
CA LEU A 279 -30.10 -11.75 -3.90
C LEU A 279 -30.83 -10.92 -4.95
N THR A 280 -31.20 -11.54 -6.07
CA THR A 280 -31.95 -10.92 -7.17
C THR A 280 -33.31 -10.38 -6.75
N ASN A 281 -33.92 -10.97 -5.71
CA ASN A 281 -35.18 -10.50 -5.12
C ASN A 281 -35.00 -9.36 -4.11
N GLY A 282 -33.75 -8.93 -3.84
CA GLY A 282 -33.41 -7.87 -2.89
C GLY A 282 -33.03 -8.36 -1.49
N THR A 283 -33.30 -9.62 -1.14
CA THR A 283 -32.99 -10.20 0.18
C THR A 283 -31.48 -10.20 0.44
N LEU A 284 -31.10 -9.87 1.67
CA LEU A 284 -29.72 -9.96 2.16
C LEU A 284 -29.49 -11.27 2.90
N LYS A 285 -28.35 -11.91 2.62
CA LYS A 285 -27.86 -13.07 3.36
C LYS A 285 -26.43 -12.84 3.81
N SER A 286 -26.11 -13.35 4.99
CA SER A 286 -24.79 -13.23 5.59
C SER A 286 -24.28 -14.61 5.99
N PHE A 287 -23.01 -14.87 5.67
CA PHE A 287 -22.31 -16.11 6.00
C PHE A 287 -21.03 -15.75 6.74
N THR A 288 -20.67 -16.56 7.73
CA THR A 288 -19.49 -16.33 8.57
C THR A 288 -18.68 -17.61 8.68
N PHE A 289 -17.37 -17.49 8.53
CA PHE A 289 -16.43 -18.61 8.50
C PHE A 289 -15.25 -18.32 9.42
N ASP A 290 -14.79 -19.35 10.12
CA ASP A 290 -13.51 -19.32 10.82
C ASP A 290 -12.39 -19.63 9.80
N ILE A 291 -11.44 -18.71 9.67
CA ILE A 291 -10.29 -18.83 8.76
C ILE A 291 -8.96 -18.87 9.50
N THR A 292 -8.98 -19.08 10.82
CA THR A 292 -7.81 -19.00 11.70
C THR A 292 -6.65 -19.88 11.23
N ASP A 293 -6.92 -21.13 10.85
CA ASP A 293 -5.90 -22.07 10.36
C ASP A 293 -5.30 -21.68 9.00
N GLN A 294 -6.05 -20.95 8.17
CA GLN A 294 -5.55 -20.42 6.89
C GLN A 294 -4.64 -19.21 7.12
N MET A 295 -5.02 -18.34 8.06
CA MET A 295 -4.28 -17.12 8.40
C MET A 295 -2.95 -17.41 9.10
N GLN A 296 -2.90 -18.40 10.00
CA GLN A 296 -1.66 -18.78 10.68
C GLN A 296 -0.55 -19.17 9.69
N ARG A 297 -0.89 -19.86 8.61
CA ARG A 297 0.10 -20.30 7.61
C ARG A 297 0.51 -19.20 6.63
N GLN A 298 -0.20 -18.07 6.66
CA GLN A 298 -0.14 -17.02 5.64
C GLN A 298 -0.23 -15.63 6.26
N PRO A 299 0.66 -15.24 7.20
CA PRO A 299 0.52 -14.00 7.94
C PRO A 299 0.69 -12.72 7.10
N ARG A 300 1.24 -12.80 5.88
CA ARG A 300 1.43 -11.67 4.96
C ARG A 300 1.05 -12.06 3.54
N GLY A 301 -0.24 -11.98 3.26
CA GLY A 301 -0.82 -12.30 1.96
C GLY A 301 -0.91 -13.80 1.72
N GLY A 302 -1.70 -14.18 0.71
CA GLY A 302 -1.94 -15.57 0.36
C GLY A 302 -3.36 -15.82 -0.15
N VAL A 303 -3.80 -17.06 -0.08
CA VAL A 303 -5.13 -17.47 -0.56
C VAL A 303 -5.99 -17.93 0.60
N ILE A 304 -7.22 -17.44 0.65
CA ILE A 304 -8.27 -17.87 1.58
C ILE A 304 -9.40 -18.48 0.77
N VAL A 305 -9.76 -19.73 1.06
CA VAL A 305 -10.87 -20.43 0.40
C VAL A 305 -11.89 -20.88 1.43
N VAL A 306 -13.15 -20.55 1.19
CA VAL A 306 -14.30 -21.09 1.92
C VAL A 306 -15.27 -21.70 0.92
N LYS A 307 -15.91 -22.79 1.33
CA LYS A 307 -16.71 -23.67 0.45
C LYS A 307 -18.08 -23.93 1.04
N ASP A 308 -18.84 -24.76 0.34
CA ASP A 308 -20.13 -25.31 0.77
C ASP A 308 -21.20 -24.22 1.01
N ILE A 309 -21.09 -23.10 0.29
CA ILE A 309 -22.05 -21.99 0.39
C ILE A 309 -23.29 -22.33 -0.42
N ARG A 310 -24.47 -22.21 0.19
CA ARG A 310 -25.75 -22.56 -0.42
C ARG A 310 -26.80 -21.48 -0.23
N ILE A 311 -27.55 -21.19 -1.29
CA ILE A 311 -28.77 -20.37 -1.27
C ILE A 311 -29.89 -21.22 -1.87
N GLU A 312 -30.87 -21.60 -1.07
CA GLU A 312 -31.98 -22.45 -1.51
C GLU A 312 -33.02 -21.63 -2.30
N ASP A 313 -33.78 -22.28 -3.19
CA ASP A 313 -34.67 -21.57 -4.13
C ASP A 313 -35.88 -20.93 -3.46
N ASP A 314 -36.38 -21.51 -2.37
CA ASP A 314 -37.47 -20.96 -1.57
C ASP A 314 -37.08 -19.66 -0.87
N GLU A 315 -35.78 -19.45 -0.67
CA GLU A 315 -35.21 -18.22 -0.14
C GLU A 315 -35.14 -17.10 -1.21
N ASN A 316 -35.35 -17.43 -2.49
CA ASN A 316 -35.49 -16.47 -3.59
C ASN A 316 -36.97 -16.19 -3.95
N LEU A 317 -37.93 -16.92 -3.38
CA LEU A 317 -39.36 -16.69 -3.59
C LEU A 317 -39.83 -15.57 -2.67
N SER A 318 -40.02 -14.37 -3.22
CA SER A 318 -40.57 -13.25 -2.44
C SER A 318 -42.01 -13.56 -2.00
N ASP A 319 -42.28 -13.52 -0.70
CA ASP A 319 -43.64 -13.33 -0.20
C ASP A 319 -44.15 -11.96 -0.66
N SER A 320 -45.43 -11.92 -1.00
CA SER A 320 -46.11 -10.76 -1.57
C SER A 320 -46.33 -9.72 -0.48
N GLY A 321 -45.38 -8.81 -0.31
CA GLY A 321 -45.51 -7.66 0.55
C GLY A 321 -44.36 -6.71 0.30
N PHE A 322 -44.65 -5.51 -0.17
CA PHE A 322 -43.65 -4.45 -0.31
C PHE A 322 -42.89 -4.28 1.00
N ASP A 323 -41.61 -4.64 1.03
CA ASP A 323 -40.67 -4.03 1.95
C ASP A 323 -39.63 -3.30 1.11
N VAL A 324 -39.73 -1.98 1.19
CA VAL A 324 -38.85 -1.07 0.46
C VAL A 324 -37.72 -0.74 1.43
N ASP A 325 -36.77 -1.67 1.57
CA ASP A 325 -35.44 -1.37 2.10
C ASP A 325 -34.66 -0.58 1.03
N LEU A 326 -35.15 0.63 0.77
CA LEU A 326 -34.35 1.68 0.15
C LEU A 326 -33.25 2.03 1.17
N GLU A 327 -31.98 1.79 0.78
CA GLU A 327 -30.76 2.47 1.29
C GLU A 327 -29.74 1.72 2.18
N ASP A 328 -29.67 0.37 2.26
CA ASP A 328 -28.60 -0.26 3.10
C ASP A 328 -27.52 -1.09 2.37
N TRP A 329 -27.49 -1.03 1.03
CA TRP A 329 -26.37 -1.59 0.24
C TRP A 329 -25.22 -0.58 0.02
N GLY A 330 -25.15 0.45 0.85
CA GLY A 330 -24.09 1.46 0.83
C GLY A 330 -22.96 1.14 1.80
N LEU A 331 -21.84 1.84 1.62
CA LEU A 331 -20.75 1.91 2.59
C LEU A 331 -20.64 3.37 3.02
N LEU A 332 -20.38 3.59 4.30
CA LEU A 332 -20.22 4.91 4.88
C LEU A 332 -18.72 5.15 5.10
N GLU A 333 -18.18 6.15 4.43
CA GLU A 333 -16.78 6.56 4.59
C GLU A 333 -16.68 7.70 5.60
N ASP A 334 -15.78 7.55 6.58
CA ASP A 334 -15.47 8.63 7.50
C ASP A 334 -14.52 9.61 6.81
N ILE A 335 -15.03 10.79 6.45
CA ILE A 335 -14.21 11.86 5.87
C ILE A 335 -13.42 12.54 7.00
N ILE A 336 -12.11 12.32 7.01
CA ILE A 336 -11.21 13.05 7.91
C ILE A 336 -11.05 14.48 7.38
N ILE A 337 -11.68 15.44 8.06
CA ILE A 337 -11.49 16.87 7.77
C ILE A 337 -10.16 17.30 8.39
N PRO A 338 -9.20 17.84 7.62
CA PRO A 338 -7.95 18.34 8.18
C PRO A 338 -8.24 19.50 9.14
N VAL A 339 -7.91 19.32 10.42
CA VAL A 339 -7.81 20.44 11.36
C VAL A 339 -6.48 21.13 11.10
N HIS A 340 -6.51 22.29 10.45
CA HIS A 340 -5.37 23.19 10.42
C HIS A 340 -5.01 23.58 11.86
N PRO A 341 -3.77 23.35 12.32
CA PRO A 341 -3.31 24.00 13.54
C PRO A 341 -3.30 25.51 13.28
N VAL A 342 -3.96 26.27 14.16
CA VAL A 342 -3.92 27.74 14.19
C VAL A 342 -2.58 28.21 14.73
#